data_AF-A0A957FFE1-F1
#
_entry.id   AF-A0A957FFE1-F1
#
_cell.length_a   1.000
_cell.length_b   1.000
_cell.length_c   1.000
_cell.angle_alpha   90.00
_cell.angle_beta   90.00
_cell.angle_gamma   90.00
#
_symmetry.space_group_name_H-M   'P 1'
#
loop_
_entity.id
_entity.type
_entity.pdbx_description
1 polymer ?
#
loop_
_entity_poly.entity_id
_entity_poly.type
_entity_poly.pdbx_seq_one_letter_code
_entity_poly.pdbx_strand_id
1 'polypeptide(L)'
;ETAVFFWQGDGYLAHNGHVTTLDSNNRPDYLAYHVLRQEAGREKSKERSEERSADQASFAGAPHTFQTHFLDRAALQWLAVATDGWQDAQLTQLGEPRSSLQLQRWLNMQTRTAGSFEDDGAVAIWWHEA
;
A
#
# COMPACT_ATOMS: atom_id res chain seq x y z
N GLU A 1 6.02 17.31 -14.93
CA GLU A 1 5.98 15.84 -14.81
C GLU A 1 5.27 15.52 -13.50
N THR A 2 4.37 14.53 -13.46
CA THR A 2 3.52 14.25 -12.28
C THR A 2 3.86 12.85 -11.78
N ALA A 3 4.07 12.69 -10.47
CA ALA A 3 4.13 11.37 -9.87
C ALA A 3 2.73 10.96 -9.44
N VAL A 4 2.26 9.79 -9.91
CA VAL A 4 0.98 9.21 -9.50
C VAL A 4 1.27 7.92 -8.77
N PHE A 5 0.75 7.81 -7.56
CA PHE A 5 0.79 6.59 -6.77
C PHE A 5 -0.65 6.15 -6.49
N PHE A 6 -0.87 4.84 -6.59
CA PHE A 6 -2.13 4.22 -6.23
C PHE A 6 -1.90 3.41 -4.96
N TRP A 7 -2.57 3.81 -3.89
CA TRP A 7 -2.56 3.11 -2.62
C TRP A 7 -3.95 2.65 -2.27
N GLN A 8 -4.04 1.46 -1.68
CA GLN A 8 -5.28 0.97 -1.11
C GLN A 8 -4.98 0.08 0.09
N GLY A 9 -5.14 0.65 1.28
CA GLY A 9 -4.81 0.04 2.56
C GLY A 9 -4.41 1.11 3.59
N ASP A 10 -4.03 0.67 4.77
CA ASP A 10 -3.51 1.54 5.81
C ASP A 10 -1.98 1.66 5.66
N GLY A 11 -1.44 2.86 5.84
CA GLY A 11 -0.01 3.09 5.68
C GLY A 11 0.36 4.55 5.59
N TYR A 12 1.46 4.83 4.91
CA TYR A 12 2.02 6.18 4.85
C TYR A 12 2.58 6.51 3.47
N LEU A 13 2.40 7.77 3.09
CA LEU A 13 3.11 8.44 2.01
C LEU A 13 4.07 9.45 2.63
N ALA A 14 5.37 9.31 2.38
CA ALA A 14 6.38 10.22 2.90
C ALA A 14 7.19 10.86 1.76
N HIS A 15 7.46 12.16 1.83
CA HIS A 15 8.30 12.85 0.86
C HIS A 15 8.84 14.17 1.43
N ASN A 16 10.08 14.53 1.11
CA ASN A 16 10.69 15.82 1.50
C ASN A 16 10.44 16.23 2.97
N GLY A 17 10.40 15.28 3.90
CA GLY A 17 10.13 15.53 5.33
C GLY A 17 8.64 15.64 5.72
N HIS A 18 7.72 15.51 4.76
CA HIS A 18 6.30 15.38 5.01
C HIS A 18 5.90 13.91 5.12
N VAL A 19 4.99 13.60 6.05
CA VAL A 19 4.36 12.29 6.20
C VAL A 19 2.85 12.48 6.14
N THR A 20 2.20 11.72 5.27
CA THR A 20 0.74 11.67 5.14
C THR A 20 0.29 10.26 5.51
N THR A 21 -0.52 10.14 6.55
CA THR A 21 -1.19 8.89 6.90
C THR A 21 -2.25 8.57 5.86
N LEU A 22 -2.21 7.34 5.35
CA LEU A 22 -3.19 6.78 4.45
C LEU A 22 -4.03 5.82 5.29
N ASP A 23 -5.25 6.19 5.63
CA ASP A 23 -6.13 5.40 6.49
C ASP A 23 -7.37 4.94 5.71
N SER A 24 -7.50 3.63 5.56
CA SER A 24 -8.62 2.93 4.94
C SER A 24 -9.51 2.23 5.99
N ASN A 25 -9.30 2.50 7.28
CA ASN A 25 -9.95 1.87 8.43
C ASN A 25 -9.83 0.34 8.42
N ASN A 26 -8.65 -0.19 8.10
CA ASN A 26 -8.41 -1.63 7.94
C ASN A 26 -9.40 -2.29 6.96
N ARG A 27 -9.81 -1.57 5.91
CA ARG A 27 -10.60 -2.10 4.80
C ARG A 27 -9.80 -2.04 3.50
N PRO A 28 -8.63 -2.69 3.44
CA PRO A 28 -7.88 -2.76 2.19
C PRO A 28 -8.69 -3.57 1.18
N ASP A 29 -8.97 -2.96 0.03
CA ASP A 29 -9.51 -3.66 -1.12
C ASP A 29 -8.31 -4.08 -1.97
N TYR A 30 -7.97 -5.37 -2.01
CA TYR A 30 -6.88 -5.81 -2.86
C TYR A 30 -7.43 -6.26 -4.20
N LEU A 31 -6.96 -5.62 -5.28
CA LEU A 31 -7.30 -6.01 -6.65
C LEU A 31 -7.08 -7.51 -6.89
N ALA A 32 -6.05 -8.10 -6.28
CA ALA A 32 -5.76 -9.53 -6.34
C ALA A 32 -6.86 -10.43 -5.74
N TYR A 33 -7.47 -10.03 -4.60
CA TYR A 33 -8.60 -10.79 -4.06
C TYR A 33 -9.84 -10.69 -4.95
N HIS A 34 -9.99 -9.62 -5.72
CA HIS A 34 -11.05 -9.52 -6.72
C HIS A 34 -10.83 -10.43 -7.91
N VAL A 35 -9.59 -10.54 -8.42
CA VAL A 35 -9.27 -11.50 -9.49
C VAL A 35 -9.55 -12.92 -9.02
N LEU A 36 -9.04 -13.30 -7.84
CA LEU A 36 -9.31 -14.60 -7.21
C LEU A 36 -10.80 -14.84 -6.95
N ARG A 37 -11.56 -13.83 -6.52
CA ARG A 37 -13.02 -13.94 -6.31
C ARG A 37 -13.80 -14.03 -7.61
N GLN A 38 -13.38 -13.36 -8.67
CA GLN A 38 -13.98 -13.51 -10.00
C GLN A 38 -13.71 -14.88 -10.59
N GLU A 39 -12.51 -15.45 -10.38
CA GLU A 39 -12.18 -16.82 -10.78
C GLU A 39 -12.97 -17.85 -9.97
N ALA A 40 -13.02 -17.72 -8.64
CA ALA A 40 -13.81 -18.59 -7.77
C ALA A 40 -15.33 -18.48 -8.05
N GLY A 41 -15.81 -17.29 -8.41
CA GLY A 41 -17.19 -17.08 -8.84
C GLY A 41 -17.51 -17.73 -10.19
N ARG A 42 -16.55 -17.75 -11.12
CA ARG A 42 -16.67 -18.44 -12.42
C ARG A 42 -16.64 -19.97 -12.29
N GLU A 43 -15.85 -20.51 -11.36
CA GLU A 43 -15.85 -21.95 -11.06
C GLU A 43 -17.15 -22.40 -10.38
N LYS A 44 -17.62 -21.68 -9.36
CA LYS A 44 -18.90 -21.98 -8.69
C LYS A 44 -20.12 -21.83 -9.58
N SER A 45 -20.06 -20.94 -10.59
CA SER A 45 -21.14 -20.78 -11.58
C SER A 45 -21.26 -21.96 -12.54
N LYS A 46 -20.24 -22.84 -12.62
CA LYS A 46 -20.30 -24.08 -13.41
C LYS A 46 -20.80 -25.28 -12.60
N GLU A 47 -20.69 -25.25 -11.26
CA GLU A 47 -21.02 -26.39 -10.40
C GLU A 47 -22.33 -26.27 -9.61
N ARG A 48 -22.95 -25.08 -9.51
CA ARG A 48 -24.12 -24.90 -8.64
C ARG A 48 -25.28 -24.17 -9.32
N SER A 49 -26.02 -24.94 -10.10
CA SER A 49 -27.47 -24.79 -10.11
C SER A 49 -27.96 -25.34 -8.76
N GLU A 50 -28.86 -24.64 -8.10
CA GLU A 50 -29.52 -25.01 -6.82
C GLU A 50 -28.85 -24.51 -5.53
N GLU A 51 -29.70 -23.87 -4.71
CA GLU A 51 -29.49 -23.32 -3.37
C GLU A 51 -28.76 -21.97 -3.24
N ARG A 52 -29.54 -20.89 -3.43
CA ARG A 52 -29.25 -19.56 -2.87
C ARG A 52 -29.80 -19.46 -1.44
N SER A 53 -28.91 -19.55 -0.45
CA SER A 53 -29.19 -19.10 0.92
C SER A 53 -29.08 -17.57 1.00
N ALA A 54 -29.97 -16.93 1.75
CA ALA A 54 -30.21 -15.49 1.78
C ALA A 54 -29.07 -14.63 2.39
N ASP A 55 -27.96 -15.21 2.83
CA ASP A 55 -26.84 -14.47 3.44
C ASP A 55 -25.85 -13.86 2.42
N GLN A 56 -26.06 -14.08 1.11
CA GLN A 56 -25.20 -13.54 0.05
C GLN A 56 -25.59 -12.15 -0.46
N ALA A 57 -26.51 -11.46 0.23
CA ALA A 57 -27.10 -10.20 -0.24
C ALA A 57 -26.43 -8.90 0.26
N SER A 58 -25.27 -8.94 0.95
CA SER A 58 -24.68 -7.73 1.55
C SER A 58 -23.31 -7.28 1.00
N PHE A 59 -22.95 -7.64 -0.23
CA PHE A 59 -21.74 -7.10 -0.88
C PHE A 59 -22.04 -6.43 -2.22
N ALA A 60 -23.22 -5.81 -2.34
CA ALA A 60 -23.49 -4.85 -3.39
C ALA A 60 -22.54 -3.64 -3.24
N GLY A 61 -21.43 -3.68 -3.97
CA GLY A 61 -20.64 -2.52 -4.38
C GLY A 61 -20.34 -1.50 -3.29
N ALA A 62 -19.48 -1.85 -2.32
CA ALA A 62 -18.74 -0.79 -1.66
C ALA A 62 -17.95 -0.06 -2.76
N PRO A 63 -18.20 1.25 -3.00
CA PRO A 63 -17.47 1.97 -4.03
C PRO A 63 -15.98 1.89 -3.71
N HIS A 64 -15.17 1.47 -4.68
CA HIS A 64 -13.73 1.43 -4.52
C HIS A 64 -13.23 2.85 -4.22
N THR A 65 -12.87 3.12 -2.97
CA THR A 65 -12.28 4.40 -2.58
C THR A 65 -10.79 4.37 -2.80
N PHE A 66 -10.38 4.35 -4.08
CA PHE A 66 -9.01 4.70 -4.41
C PHE A 66 -8.79 6.18 -4.08
N GLN A 67 -7.77 6.47 -3.30
CA GLN A 67 -7.31 7.83 -3.09
C GLN A 67 -6.17 8.12 -4.06
N THR A 68 -6.21 9.29 -4.70
CA THR A 68 -5.16 9.75 -5.60
C THR A 68 -4.50 10.98 -5.02
N HIS A 69 -3.19 10.88 -4.79
CA HIS A 69 -2.36 12.00 -4.37
C HIS A 69 -1.56 12.49 -5.56
N PHE A 70 -1.69 13.77 -5.87
CA PHE A 70 -0.92 14.43 -6.92
C PHE A 70 0.23 15.21 -6.30
N LEU A 71 1.45 14.80 -6.62
CA LEU A 71 2.66 15.49 -6.18
C LEU A 71 3.37 16.12 -7.39
N ASP A 72 3.84 17.35 -7.23
CA ASP A 72 4.68 18.00 -8.22
C ASP A 72 6.05 17.33 -8.23
N ARG A 73 6.35 16.58 -9.29
CA ARG A 73 7.61 15.85 -9.43
C ARG A 73 8.80 16.80 -9.37
N ALA A 74 8.69 18.02 -9.90
CA ALA A 74 9.81 18.98 -9.93
C ALA A 74 10.20 19.45 -8.52
N ALA A 75 9.27 19.39 -7.57
CA ALA A 75 9.52 19.72 -6.17
C ALA A 75 10.01 18.53 -5.33
N LEU A 76 9.93 17.30 -5.83
CA LEU A 76 10.30 16.09 -5.09
C LEU A 76 11.79 15.76 -5.20
N GLN A 77 12.46 15.64 -4.06
CA GLN A 77 13.80 15.05 -3.97
C GLN A 77 13.73 13.54 -3.72
N TRP A 78 12.70 13.10 -2.99
CA TRP A 78 12.44 11.69 -2.71
C TRP A 78 10.96 11.45 -2.40
N LEU A 79 10.55 10.19 -2.51
CA LEU A 79 9.22 9.70 -2.17
C LEU A 79 9.35 8.32 -1.56
N ALA A 80 8.57 8.03 -0.53
CA ALA A 80 8.42 6.70 0.02
C ALA A 80 6.96 6.37 0.30
N VAL A 81 6.66 5.09 0.21
CA VAL A 81 5.38 4.50 0.56
C VAL A 81 5.65 3.34 1.51
N ALA A 82 4.87 3.23 2.56
CA ALA A 82 5.08 2.25 3.62
C ALA A 82 3.75 1.73 4.17
N THR A 83 3.76 0.50 4.66
CA THR A 83 2.66 -0.09 5.44
C THR A 83 2.49 0.63 6.78
N ASP A 84 1.40 0.33 7.48
CA ASP A 84 1.00 0.98 8.74
C ASP A 84 1.86 0.61 9.97
N GLY A 85 2.68 -0.44 9.91
CA GLY A 85 3.62 -0.79 10.98
C GLY A 85 4.82 0.17 11.14
N TRP A 86 4.97 1.15 10.25
CA TRP A 86 6.04 2.14 10.31
C TRP A 86 5.72 3.33 11.22
N GLN A 87 6.75 3.93 11.82
CA GLN A 87 6.65 5.14 12.65
C GLN A 87 7.16 6.39 11.91
N ASP A 88 6.58 7.56 12.16
CA ASP A 88 6.97 8.85 11.54
C ASP A 88 8.48 9.13 11.56
N ALA A 89 9.14 8.82 12.69
CA ALA A 89 10.57 9.00 12.86
C ALA A 89 11.40 8.10 11.93
N GLN A 90 10.91 6.90 11.60
CA GLN A 90 11.54 5.98 10.65
C GLN A 90 11.26 6.42 9.21
N LEU A 91 10.04 6.85 8.93
CA LEU A 91 9.63 7.34 7.61
C LEU A 91 10.46 8.56 7.17
N THR A 92 10.76 9.46 8.11
CA THR A 92 11.61 10.62 7.83
C THR A 92 13.04 10.23 7.46
N GLN A 93 13.57 9.14 8.04
CA GLN A 93 14.91 8.63 7.74
C GLN A 93 15.02 8.02 6.33
N LEU A 94 13.91 7.67 5.69
CA LEU A 94 13.89 7.26 4.28
C LEU A 94 14.31 8.38 3.34
N GLY A 95 14.29 9.64 3.79
CA GLY A 95 14.80 10.77 3.01
C GLY A 95 16.31 10.74 2.75
N GLU A 96 17.07 9.96 3.52
CA GLU A 96 18.49 9.76 3.25
C GLU A 96 18.69 8.76 2.10
N PRO A 97 19.34 9.16 0.98
CA PRO A 97 19.55 8.28 -0.16
C PRO A 97 20.38 7.04 0.19
N ARG A 98 19.91 5.87 -0.25
CA ARG A 98 20.59 4.58 -0.03
C ARG A 98 20.59 3.77 -1.31
N SER A 99 21.67 3.02 -1.54
CA SER A 99 21.65 1.97 -2.57
C SER A 99 20.59 0.91 -2.24
N SER A 100 20.12 0.16 -3.24
CA SER A 100 19.07 -0.85 -3.04
C SER A 100 19.41 -1.86 -1.93
N LEU A 101 20.66 -2.32 -1.86
CA LEU A 101 21.10 -3.24 -0.81
C LEU A 101 21.16 -2.58 0.58
N GLN A 102 21.58 -1.31 0.65
CA GLN A 102 21.57 -0.56 1.90
C GLN A 102 20.15 -0.27 2.39
N LEU A 103 19.23 0.08 1.48
CA LEU A 103 17.81 0.25 1.80
C LEU A 103 17.23 -1.05 2.34
N GLN A 104 17.40 -2.17 1.62
CA GLN A 104 16.90 -3.47 2.06
C GLN A 104 17.43 -3.86 3.45
N ARG A 105 18.74 -3.67 3.68
CA ARG A 105 19.35 -3.95 5.00
C ARG A 105 18.79 -3.04 6.08
N TRP A 106 18.62 -1.76 5.79
CA TRP A 106 18.05 -0.80 6.72
C TRP A 106 16.61 -1.18 7.07
N LEU A 107 15.76 -1.48 6.07
CA LEU A 107 14.38 -1.92 6.29
C LEU A 107 14.32 -3.16 7.20
N ASN A 108 15.14 -4.17 6.91
CA ASN A 108 15.22 -5.39 7.72
C ASN A 108 15.68 -5.14 9.17
N MET A 109 16.55 -4.15 9.40
CA MET A 109 16.95 -3.78 10.76
C MET A 109 15.82 -3.09 11.51
N GLN A 110 15.08 -2.19 10.85
CA GLN A 110 13.96 -1.48 11.48
C GLN A 110 12.84 -2.44 11.90
N THR A 111 12.45 -3.36 11.02
CA THR A 111 11.39 -4.36 11.32
C THR A 111 11.82 -5.30 12.44
N ARG A 112 13.08 -5.73 12.47
CA ARG A 112 13.61 -6.56 13.57
C ARG A 112 13.60 -5.84 14.92
N THR A 113 13.94 -4.55 14.96
CA THR A 113 13.94 -3.76 16.20
C THR A 113 12.53 -3.50 16.72
N ALA A 114 11.54 -3.37 15.83
CA ALA A 114 10.14 -3.20 16.19
C ALA A 114 9.51 -4.45 16.84
N GLY A 115 10.16 -5.62 16.72
CA GLY A 115 9.59 -6.91 17.18
C GLY A 115 8.47 -7.43 16.27
N SER A 116 8.07 -6.65 15.28
CA SER A 116 7.08 -6.95 14.26
C SER A 116 7.80 -7.32 12.97
N PHE A 117 7.99 -8.62 12.76
CA PHE A 117 8.32 -9.16 11.43
C PHE A 117 7.00 -9.57 10.74
N GLU A 118 5.99 -8.71 10.82
CA GLU A 118 4.66 -8.97 10.28
C GLU A 118 4.46 -8.04 9.09
N ASP A 119 4.47 -8.61 7.88
CA ASP A 119 4.05 -8.06 6.58
C ASP A 119 4.45 -6.60 6.22
N ASP A 120 5.36 -6.01 6.99
CA ASP A 120 5.71 -4.61 6.91
C ASP A 120 6.72 -4.34 5.81
N GLY A 121 6.37 -3.42 4.93
CA GLY A 121 7.16 -3.09 3.75
C GLY A 121 7.20 -1.59 3.53
N ALA A 122 8.31 -1.12 2.99
CA ALA A 122 8.40 0.22 2.45
C ALA A 122 9.20 0.22 1.14
N VAL A 123 8.81 1.10 0.23
CA VAL A 123 9.52 1.39 -1.00
C VAL A 123 9.89 2.87 -0.97
N ALA A 124 11.16 3.17 -1.23
CA ALA A 124 11.66 4.54 -1.31
C ALA A 124 12.37 4.75 -2.64
N ILE A 125 12.14 5.90 -3.24
CA ILE A 125 12.77 6.37 -4.46
C ILE A 125 13.36 7.75 -4.21
N TRP A 126 14.58 7.95 -4.70
CA TRP A 126 15.28 9.21 -4.65
C TRP A 126 15.58 9.66 -6.07
N TRP A 127 15.52 10.97 -6.27
CA TRP A 127 15.90 11.57 -7.51
C TRP A 127 17.07 12.51 -7.25
N HIS A 128 18.11 12.34 -8.05
CA HIS A 128 19.19 13.31 -8.09
C HIS A 128 18.71 14.55 -8.85
N GLU A 129 19.16 15.74 -8.42
CA GLU A 129 19.07 16.92 -9.28
C GLU A 129 19.76 16.59 -10.61
N ALA A 130 19.08 16.90 -11.71
CA ALA A 130 19.58 16.68 -13.06
C ALA A 130 20.73 17.64 -13.39
#